data_AF-A0A1B3N3B0-F1
#
_entry.id   AF-A0A1B3N3B0-F1
#
_cell.length_a   1.000
_cell.length_b   1.000
_cell.length_c   1.000
_cell.angle_alpha   90.00
_cell.angle_beta   90.00
_cell.angle_gamma   90.00
#
_symmetry.space_group_name_H-M   'P 1'
#
loop_
_entity.id
_entity.type
_entity.pdbx_description
1 polymer ?
#
loop_
_entity_poly.entity_id
_entity_poly.type
_entity_poly.pdbx_seq_one_letter_code
_entity_poly.pdbx_strand_id
1 'polypeptide(L)'
;MILLSALALMQPAMVPPAPADEIVVVAERMKRIKLRLSRSKGVLKSCRVRVSSGDPVIDGYACEAIGACMTEGAIKRQPLTDCTTDKVLAFYHDRRSAAETSE
;
A
#
# COMPACT_ATOMS: atom_id res chain seq x y z
N MET A 1 -28.98 47.74 -11.90
CA MET A 1 -28.93 46.68 -10.88
C MET A 1 -28.26 45.48 -11.51
N ILE A 2 -26.97 45.26 -11.23
CA ILE A 2 -26.20 44.11 -11.73
C ILE A 2 -25.83 43.29 -10.49
N LEU A 3 -26.51 42.15 -10.29
CA LEU A 3 -26.05 41.10 -9.38
C LEU A 3 -25.59 39.92 -10.26
N LEU A 4 -24.28 39.79 -10.45
CA LEU A 4 -23.64 38.55 -10.88
C LEU A 4 -22.66 38.15 -9.78
N SER A 5 -23.14 37.38 -8.82
CA SER A 5 -22.31 36.84 -7.74
C SER A 5 -21.73 35.48 -8.16
N ALA A 6 -20.44 35.52 -8.47
CA ALA A 6 -19.41 34.48 -8.39
C ALA A 6 -19.86 33.01 -8.26
N LEU A 7 -19.67 32.24 -9.34
CA LEU A 7 -19.42 30.80 -9.23
C LEU A 7 -18.01 30.62 -8.64
N ALA A 8 -17.93 30.13 -7.41
CA ALA A 8 -16.69 29.63 -6.82
C ALA A 8 -16.23 28.38 -7.61
N LEU A 9 -15.08 28.49 -8.27
CA LEU A 9 -14.40 27.39 -8.95
C LEU A 9 -13.94 26.38 -7.90
N MET A 10 -14.66 25.26 -7.79
CA MET A 10 -14.17 24.04 -7.15
C MET A 10 -13.05 23.47 -8.05
N GLN A 11 -11.81 23.88 -7.83
CA GLN A 11 -10.67 23.30 -8.55
C GLN A 11 -10.36 21.92 -7.95
N PRO A 12 -10.32 20.84 -8.73
CA PRO A 12 -9.82 19.56 -8.25
C PRO A 12 -8.33 19.74 -7.97
N ALA A 13 -7.94 19.60 -6.71
CA ALA A 13 -6.53 19.53 -6.34
C ALA A 13 -5.91 18.31 -7.04
N MET A 14 -5.07 18.55 -8.05
CA MET A 14 -4.24 17.51 -8.63
C MET A 14 -3.21 17.13 -7.58
N VAL A 15 -3.42 15.94 -6.99
CA VAL A 15 -2.47 15.31 -6.08
C VAL A 15 -1.18 15.06 -6.85
N PRO A 16 -0.03 15.63 -6.45
CA PRO A 16 1.23 15.31 -7.09
C PRO A 16 1.51 13.82 -6.91
N PRO A 17 1.96 13.10 -7.96
CA PRO A 17 2.36 11.71 -7.81
C PRO A 17 3.49 11.64 -6.77
N ALA A 18 3.41 10.66 -5.87
CA ALA A 18 4.48 10.42 -4.90
C ALA A 18 5.83 10.36 -5.63
N PRO A 19 6.89 10.98 -5.09
CA PRO A 19 8.18 11.04 -5.76
C PRO A 19 8.67 9.62 -6.08
N ALA A 20 9.14 9.41 -7.31
CA ALA A 20 9.54 8.08 -7.79
C ALA A 20 10.56 7.41 -6.87
N ASP A 21 11.44 8.19 -6.23
CA ASP A 21 12.42 7.72 -5.26
C ASP A 21 11.78 7.04 -4.03
N GLU A 22 10.62 7.51 -3.60
CA GLU A 22 9.91 6.98 -2.44
C GLU A 22 9.28 5.62 -2.75
N ILE A 23 8.71 5.46 -3.95
CA ILE A 23 8.20 4.18 -4.46
C ILE A 23 9.32 3.14 -4.49
N VAL A 24 10.50 3.54 -4.99
CA VAL A 24 11.70 2.69 -5.03
C VAL A 24 12.15 2.31 -3.63
N VAL A 25 12.16 3.26 -2.68
CA VAL A 25 12.54 3.00 -1.28
C VAL A 25 11.58 2.02 -0.60
N VAL A 26 10.27 2.15 -0.82
CA VAL A 26 9.26 1.23 -0.26
C VAL A 26 9.43 -0.17 -0.86
N ALA A 27 9.57 -0.28 -2.18
CA ALA A 27 9.81 -1.56 -2.84
C ALA A 27 11.12 -2.21 -2.37
N GLU A 28 12.18 -1.44 -2.16
CA GLU A 28 13.46 -1.92 -1.65
C GLU A 28 13.35 -2.38 -0.18
N ARG A 29 12.61 -1.65 0.66
CA ARG A 29 12.29 -2.07 2.03
C ARG A 29 11.52 -3.39 2.06
N MET A 30 10.56 -3.55 1.14
CA MET A 30 9.80 -4.80 0.98
C MET A 30 10.69 -5.99 0.60
N LYS A 31 11.80 -5.81 -0.14
CA LYS A 31 12.74 -6.91 -0.42
C LYS A 31 13.44 -7.44 0.85
N ARG A 32 13.54 -6.63 1.90
CA ARG A 32 14.21 -7.01 3.16
C ARG A 32 13.29 -7.77 4.11
N ILE A 33 11.97 -7.60 3.99
CA ILE A 33 11.02 -8.24 4.87
C ILE A 33 11.08 -9.77 4.69
N LYS A 34 11.09 -10.50 5.80
CA LYS A 34 10.92 -11.96 5.77
C LYS A 34 9.69 -12.32 6.57
N LEU A 35 8.73 -12.95 5.91
CA LEU A 35 7.49 -13.41 6.54
C LEU A 35 7.53 -14.91 6.72
N ARG A 36 7.08 -15.38 7.89
CA ARG A 36 6.73 -16.78 8.10
C ARG A 36 5.23 -16.93 7.88
N LEU A 37 4.88 -17.68 6.85
CA LEU A 37 3.50 -17.95 6.46
C LEU A 37 3.14 -19.38 6.81
N SER A 38 2.00 -19.59 7.48
CA SER A 38 1.34 -20.89 7.55
C SER A 38 0.13 -20.85 6.62
N ARG A 39 0.02 -21.85 5.75
CA ARG A 39 -1.07 -21.95 4.77
C ARG A 39 -1.62 -23.37 4.73
N SER A 40 -2.92 -23.50 4.50
CA SER A 40 -3.60 -24.79 4.33
C SER A 40 -4.59 -24.68 3.18
N LYS A 41 -4.48 -25.57 2.19
CA LYS A 41 -5.32 -25.59 0.97
C LYS A 41 -5.45 -24.22 0.27
N GLY A 42 -4.35 -23.47 0.18
CA GLY A 42 -4.35 -22.14 -0.45
C GLY A 42 -4.90 -21.01 0.43
N VAL A 43 -5.31 -21.29 1.66
CA VAL A 43 -5.80 -20.29 2.63
C VAL A 43 -4.72 -19.96 3.64
N LEU A 44 -4.53 -18.66 3.93
CA LEU A 44 -3.60 -18.19 4.96
C LEU A 44 -4.14 -18.57 6.35
N LYS A 45 -3.33 -19.24 7.16
CA LYS A 45 -3.64 -19.60 8.55
C LYS A 45 -2.92 -18.72 9.55
N SER A 46 -1.70 -18.33 9.25
CA SER A 46 -0.99 -17.31 10.01
C SER A 46 0.07 -16.64 9.16
N CYS A 47 0.35 -15.39 9.49
CA CYS A 47 1.48 -14.64 8.97
C CYS A 47 2.20 -13.97 10.15
N ARG A 48 3.53 -14.01 10.14
CA ARG A 48 4.37 -13.33 11.14
C ARG A 48 5.60 -12.74 10.48
N VAL A 49 5.92 -11.50 10.79
CA VAL A 49 7.21 -10.87 10.44
C VAL A 49 8.35 -11.55 11.22
N ARG A 50 9.35 -12.05 10.50
CA ARG A 50 10.58 -12.65 11.04
C ARG A 50 11.76 -11.70 10.93
N VAL A 51 11.82 -10.93 9.85
CA VAL A 51 12.79 -9.87 9.64
C VAL A 51 12.00 -8.65 9.19
N SER A 52 12.17 -7.55 9.93
CA SER A 52 11.56 -6.25 9.66
C SER A 52 12.11 -5.64 8.37
N SER A 53 11.28 -4.91 7.65
CA SER A 53 11.66 -4.05 6.53
C SER A 53 12.46 -2.80 6.94
N GLY A 54 12.47 -2.50 8.24
CA GLY A 54 12.95 -1.25 8.83
C GLY A 54 11.85 -0.18 8.94
N ASP A 55 10.60 -0.53 8.61
CA ASP A 55 9.46 0.38 8.64
C ASP A 55 8.25 -0.33 9.30
N PRO A 56 7.76 0.19 10.44
CA PRO A 56 6.68 -0.46 11.18
C PRO A 56 5.34 -0.42 10.43
N VAL A 57 5.15 0.56 9.54
CA VAL A 57 3.95 0.66 8.72
C VAL A 57 3.96 -0.46 7.68
N ILE A 58 5.06 -0.58 6.93
CA ILE A 58 5.23 -1.66 5.95
C ILE A 58 5.09 -3.04 6.63
N ASP A 59 5.73 -3.22 7.78
CA ASP A 59 5.70 -4.48 8.52
C ASP A 59 4.28 -4.85 9.01
N GLY A 60 3.50 -3.86 9.43
CA GLY A 60 2.12 -4.06 9.88
C GLY A 60 1.20 -4.51 8.75
N TYR A 61 1.38 -3.97 7.55
CA TYR A 61 0.50 -4.22 6.41
C TYR A 61 0.89 -5.44 5.58
N ALA A 62 2.14 -5.88 5.63
CA ALA A 62 2.61 -6.99 4.81
C ALA A 62 1.79 -8.28 5.02
N CYS A 63 1.37 -8.58 6.26
CA CYS A 63 0.56 -9.76 6.54
C CYS A 63 -0.89 -9.65 6.06
N GLU A 64 -1.48 -8.46 6.14
CA GLU A 64 -2.81 -8.17 5.61
C GLU A 64 -2.84 -8.30 4.09
N ALA A 65 -1.84 -7.70 3.42
CA ALA A 65 -1.67 -7.79 1.97
C ALA A 65 -1.54 -9.24 1.48
N ILE A 66 -0.76 -10.08 2.17
CA ILE A 66 -0.66 -11.52 1.86
C ILE A 66 -2.04 -12.20 1.94
N GLY A 67 -2.83 -11.89 2.98
CA GLY A 67 -4.17 -12.46 3.15
C GLY A 67 -5.13 -12.07 2.04
N ALA A 68 -5.13 -10.78 1.67
CA ALA A 68 -5.93 -10.26 0.56
C ALA A 68 -5.53 -10.91 -0.78
N CYS A 69 -4.23 -10.96 -1.08
CA CYS A 69 -3.72 -11.57 -2.31
C CYS A 69 -4.04 -13.06 -2.42
N MET A 70 -3.98 -13.81 -1.33
CA MET A 70 -4.36 -15.22 -1.33
C MET A 70 -5.87 -15.40 -1.57
N THR A 71 -6.70 -14.49 -1.05
CA THR A 71 -8.15 -14.45 -1.33
C THR A 71 -8.43 -14.14 -2.80
N GLU A 72 -7.60 -13.32 -3.43
CA GLU A 72 -7.63 -13.01 -4.87
C GLU A 72 -7.06 -14.13 -5.75
N GLY A 73 -6.62 -15.25 -5.15
CA GLY A 73 -6.13 -16.43 -5.87
C GLY A 73 -4.62 -16.47 -6.10
N ALA A 74 -3.87 -15.48 -5.60
CA ALA A 74 -2.41 -15.48 -5.68
C ALA A 74 -1.81 -16.49 -4.67
N ILE A 75 -1.74 -17.76 -5.05
CA ILE A 75 -1.26 -18.85 -4.18
C ILE A 75 0.18 -19.28 -4.49
N LYS A 76 0.67 -19.00 -5.70
CA LYS A 76 2.05 -19.28 -6.13
C LYS A 76 2.99 -18.18 -5.64
N ARG A 77 4.27 -18.51 -5.47
CA ARG A 77 5.27 -17.60 -4.87
C ARG A 77 5.35 -16.25 -5.58
N GLN A 78 5.64 -16.25 -6.89
CA GLN A 78 5.84 -15.01 -7.63
C GLN A 78 4.56 -14.15 -7.69
N PRO A 79 3.39 -14.68 -8.09
CA PRO A 79 2.15 -13.90 -8.09
C PRO A 79 1.76 -13.35 -6.71
N LEU A 80 2.03 -14.11 -5.64
CA LEU A 80 1.77 -13.64 -4.28
C LEU A 80 2.71 -12.49 -3.91
N THR A 81 3.99 -12.58 -4.27
CA THR A 81 4.97 -11.50 -4.03
C THR A 81 4.60 -10.23 -4.77
N ASP A 82 4.25 -10.33 -6.05
CA ASP A 82 3.91 -9.17 -6.88
C ASP A 82 2.66 -8.48 -6.33
N CYS A 83 1.57 -9.24 -6.11
CA CYS A 83 0.34 -8.71 -5.52
C CYS A 83 0.57 -8.08 -4.14
N THR A 84 1.39 -8.70 -3.29
CA THR A 84 1.68 -8.15 -1.95
C THR A 84 2.42 -6.81 -2.06
N THR A 85 3.36 -6.71 -2.99
CA THR A 85 4.11 -5.48 -3.24
C THR A 85 3.17 -4.37 -3.71
N ASP A 86 2.30 -4.66 -4.67
CA ASP A 86 1.33 -3.70 -5.20
C ASP A 86 0.38 -3.18 -4.13
N LYS A 87 -0.15 -4.06 -3.27
CA LYS A 87 -1.05 -3.65 -2.17
C LYS A 87 -0.35 -2.82 -1.11
N VAL A 88 0.90 -3.15 -0.76
CA VAL A 88 1.67 -2.34 0.20
C VAL A 88 1.99 -0.97 -0.38
N LEU A 89 2.34 -0.89 -1.66
CA LEU A 89 2.57 0.38 -2.35
C LEU A 89 1.29 1.22 -2.39
N ALA A 90 0.16 0.64 -2.81
CA ALA A 90 -1.13 1.33 -2.84
C ALA A 90 -1.51 1.90 -1.46
N PHE A 91 -1.36 1.09 -0.41
CA PHE A 91 -1.61 1.54 0.95
C PHE A 91 -0.73 2.72 1.38
N TYR A 92 0.56 2.66 1.04
CA TYR A 92 1.50 3.70 1.38
C TYR A 92 1.15 5.03 0.68
N HIS A 93 0.75 4.96 -0.60
CA HIS A 93 0.25 6.10 -1.36
C HIS A 93 -1.00 6.71 -0.74
N ASP A 94 -2.01 5.89 -0.40
CA ASP A 94 -3.27 6.37 0.19
C ASP A 94 -3.02 7.11 1.52
N ARG A 95 -2.14 6.57 2.37
CA ARG A 95 -1.78 7.23 3.64
C ARG A 95 -1.09 8.56 3.44
N ARG A 96 -0.18 8.65 2.47
CA ARG A 96 0.53 9.89 2.17
C ARG A 96 -0.46 10.97 1.72
N SER A 97 -1.34 10.63 0.77
CA SER A 97 -2.36 11.55 0.28
C SER A 97 -3.30 12.01 1.40
N ALA A 98 -3.64 11.13 2.35
CA ALA A 98 -4.43 11.50 3.52
C ALA A 98 -3.69 12.45 4.49
N ALA A 99 -2.37 12.29 4.65
CA ALA A 99 -1.54 13.17 5.48
C ALA A 99 -1.42 14.58 4.87
N GLU A 100 -1.21 14.68 3.56
CA GLU A 100 -1.11 15.96 2.83
C GLU A 100 -2.45 16.72 2.77
N THR A 101 -3.58 16.02 2.91
CA THR A 101 -4.93 16.64 2.96
C THR A 101 -5.27 17.20 4.35
N SER A 102 -4.45 16.90 5.37
CA SER A 102 -4.67 17.32 6.77
C SER A 102 -3.86 18.56 7.16
N GLU A 103 -3.09 19.15 6.24
CA GLU A 103 -2.31 20.38 6.42
C GLU A 103 -3.01 21.64 5.87
#